data_AF-A0A1P8K6P1-F1
#
_entry.id   AF-A0A1P8K6P1-F1
#
_cell.length_a   1.000
_cell.length_b   1.000
_cell.length_c   1.000
_cell.angle_alpha   90.00
_cell.angle_beta   90.00
_cell.angle_gamma   90.00
#
_symmetry.space_group_name_H-M   'P 1'
#
loop_
_entity.id
_entity.type
_entity.pdbx_description
1 polymer ?
#
loop_
_entity_poly.entity_id
_entity_poly.type
_entity_poly.pdbx_seq_one_letter_code
_entity_poly.pdbx_strand_id
1 'polypeptide(L)'
;MASATLNALLEPVRTHGRALLAASDEPHAELLALVWGPRFDREHARALLATLPQAMPAVIQTVEQVALQFDGLPAGEQQRLRQLILRHHSRWDNAQAIS
;
A
#
# COMPACT_ATOMS: atom_id res chain seq x y z
N MET A 1 -8.98 -8.69 -15.98
CA MET A 1 -7.52 -8.90 -15.79
C MET A 1 -6.98 -7.67 -15.10
N ALA A 2 -6.33 -7.81 -13.94
CA ALA A 2 -5.63 -6.69 -13.33
C ALA A 2 -4.50 -6.29 -14.31
N SER A 3 -4.43 -5.01 -14.68
CA SER A 3 -3.43 -4.54 -15.64
C SER A 3 -2.03 -4.88 -15.11
N ALA A 4 -1.08 -5.23 -15.99
CA ALA A 4 0.28 -5.60 -15.58
C ALA A 4 0.94 -4.55 -14.67
N THR A 5 0.62 -3.26 -14.90
CA THR A 5 0.99 -2.10 -14.07
C THR A 5 0.53 -2.24 -12.61
N LEU A 6 -0.66 -2.79 -12.41
CA LEU A 6 -1.25 -2.95 -11.09
C LEU A 6 -0.60 -4.11 -10.32
N ASN A 7 -0.24 -5.18 -11.00
CA ASN A 7 0.54 -6.27 -10.39
C ASN A 7 1.96 -5.80 -10.06
N ALA A 8 2.59 -4.99 -10.93
CA ALA A 8 3.90 -4.39 -10.68
C ALA A 8 3.91 -3.42 -9.48
N LEU A 9 2.80 -2.74 -9.22
CA LEU A 9 2.60 -1.92 -8.02
C LEU A 9 2.36 -2.76 -6.76
N LEU A 10 1.65 -3.88 -6.89
CA LEU A 10 1.28 -4.73 -5.78
C LEU A 10 2.43 -5.63 -5.31
N GLU A 11 3.37 -6.00 -6.16
CA GLU A 11 4.46 -6.92 -5.81
C GLU A 11 5.46 -6.34 -4.79
N PRO A 12 5.93 -5.09 -4.95
CA PRO A 12 6.73 -4.42 -3.93
C PRO A 12 5.95 -4.20 -2.63
N VAL A 13 4.64 -3.91 -2.72
CA VAL A 13 3.74 -3.77 -1.56
C VAL A 13 3.54 -5.10 -0.84
N ARG A 14 3.42 -6.23 -1.53
CA ARG A 14 3.34 -7.57 -0.89
C ARG A 14 4.66 -7.93 -0.21
N THR A 15 5.78 -7.59 -0.84
CA THR A 15 7.13 -7.95 -0.39
C THR A 15 7.59 -7.10 0.80
N HIS A 16 7.38 -5.78 0.71
CA HIS A 16 7.86 -4.81 1.71
C HIS A 16 6.76 -4.21 2.56
N GLY A 17 5.51 -4.19 2.08
CA GLY A 17 4.37 -3.69 2.86
C GLY A 17 4.08 -4.54 4.08
N ARG A 18 4.33 -5.87 4.07
CA ARG A 18 4.28 -6.65 5.32
C ARG A 18 5.30 -6.18 6.35
N ALA A 19 6.51 -5.81 5.95
CA ALA A 19 7.53 -5.33 6.88
C ALA A 19 7.24 -3.90 7.36
N LEU A 20 6.74 -3.04 6.47
CA LEU A 20 6.37 -1.65 6.77
C LEU A 20 5.13 -1.55 7.67
N LEU A 21 4.18 -2.47 7.48
CA LEU A 21 2.87 -2.47 8.14
C LEU A 21 2.76 -3.52 9.25
N ALA A 22 3.78 -4.34 9.49
CA ALA A 22 3.80 -5.36 10.56
C ALA A 22 3.69 -4.76 11.96
N ALA A 23 4.04 -3.49 12.13
CA ALA A 23 3.93 -2.76 13.40
C ALA A 23 2.60 -2.00 13.53
N SER A 24 1.74 -2.01 12.51
CA SER A 24 0.41 -1.38 12.57
C SER A 24 -0.64 -2.43 12.95
N ASP A 25 -1.55 -2.05 13.86
CA ASP A 25 -2.70 -2.86 14.22
C ASP A 25 -3.69 -3.00 13.06
N GLU A 26 -3.69 -2.05 12.11
CA GLU A 26 -4.59 -2.04 10.93
C GLU A 26 -3.81 -1.80 9.61
N PRO A 27 -3.02 -2.77 9.14
CA PRO A 27 -2.13 -2.62 7.98
C PRO A 27 -2.86 -2.22 6.70
N HIS A 28 -4.10 -2.67 6.51
CA HIS A 28 -4.89 -2.32 5.33
C HIS A 28 -5.45 -0.89 5.38
N ALA A 29 -5.78 -0.38 6.57
CA ALA A 29 -6.22 0.99 6.75
C ALA A 29 -5.09 1.97 6.42
N GLU A 30 -3.87 1.67 6.89
CA GLU A 30 -2.66 2.41 6.56
C GLU A 30 -2.38 2.41 5.05
N LEU A 31 -2.47 1.24 4.42
CA LEU A 31 -2.28 1.14 2.97
C LEU A 31 -3.32 1.94 2.19
N LEU A 32 -4.57 1.97 2.66
CA LEU A 32 -5.64 2.74 2.04
C LEU A 32 -5.42 4.24 2.22
N ALA A 33 -4.97 4.68 3.40
CA ALA A 33 -4.64 6.07 3.69
C ALA A 33 -3.59 6.62 2.72
N LEU A 34 -2.55 5.83 2.42
CA LEU A 34 -1.50 6.20 1.47
C LEU A 34 -2.00 6.53 0.05
N VAL A 35 -3.13 5.96 -0.36
CA VAL A 35 -3.66 6.09 -1.74
C VAL A 35 -5.04 6.77 -1.77
N TRP A 36 -5.52 7.29 -0.64
CA TRP A 36 -6.87 7.85 -0.54
C TRP A 36 -7.02 9.11 -1.40
N GLY A 37 -5.99 9.96 -1.41
CA GLY A 37 -5.94 11.18 -2.19
C GLY A 37 -5.70 10.98 -3.69
N PRO A 38 -5.77 12.06 -4.49
CA PRO A 38 -5.43 12.03 -5.92
C PRO A 38 -3.93 11.77 -6.17
N ARG A 39 -3.10 11.93 -5.14
CA ARG A 39 -1.67 11.64 -5.12
C ARG A 39 -1.35 10.73 -3.95
N PHE A 40 -0.24 10.02 -4.06
CA PHE A 40 0.26 9.18 -2.98
C PHE A 40 0.69 10.03 -1.79
N ASP A 41 0.26 9.66 -0.60
CA ASP A 41 0.57 10.35 0.64
C ASP A 41 1.98 10.00 1.13
N ARG A 42 2.95 10.77 0.61
CA ARG A 42 4.37 10.66 0.99
C ARG A 42 4.65 11.12 2.42
N GLU A 43 3.82 11.99 2.97
CA GLU A 43 3.99 12.44 4.36
C GLU A 43 3.63 11.29 5.31
N HIS A 44 2.48 10.67 5.09
CA HIS A 44 2.05 9.50 5.83
C HIS A 44 3.02 8.33 5.69
N ALA A 45 3.54 8.07 4.48
CA ALA A 45 4.55 7.04 4.27
C ALA A 45 5.85 7.31 5.04
N ARG A 46 6.29 8.57 5.13
CA ARG A 46 7.47 8.96 5.92
C ARG A 46 7.23 8.80 7.41
N ALA A 47 6.02 9.09 7.88
CA ALA A 47 5.63 8.84 9.28
C ALA A 47 5.71 7.34 9.61
N LEU A 48 5.19 6.47 8.73
CA LEU A 48 5.30 5.01 8.89
C LEU A 48 6.75 4.52 8.84
N LEU A 49 7.60 5.09 7.97
CA LEU A 49 9.02 4.74 7.93
C LEU A 49 9.77 5.14 9.21
N ALA A 50 9.37 6.25 9.83
CA ALA A 50 9.99 6.75 11.05
C ALA A 50 9.67 5.90 12.30
N THR A 51 8.62 5.09 12.27
CA THR A 51 8.32 4.13 13.36
C THR A 51 9.18 2.87 13.29
N LEU A 52 9.82 2.60 12.15
CA LEU A 52 10.68 1.44 11.98
C LEU A 52 12.04 1.67 12.68
N PRO A 53 12.51 0.74 13.51
CA PRO A 53 13.79 0.89 14.24
C PRO A 53 14.98 1.12 13.30
N GLN A 54 14.94 0.51 12.11
CA GLN A 54 15.89 0.73 11.02
C GLN A 54 15.16 0.57 9.67
N ALA A 55 14.73 1.68 9.08
CA ALA A 55 14.24 1.67 7.70
C ALA A 55 15.41 1.44 6.74
N MET A 56 15.41 0.31 6.04
CA MET A 56 16.43 0.04 5.02
C MET A 56 16.30 1.02 3.86
N PRO A 57 17.41 1.54 3.28
CA PRO A 57 17.37 2.43 2.11
C PRO A 57 16.52 1.89 0.95
N ALA A 58 16.55 0.57 0.73
CA ALA A 58 15.74 -0.10 -0.28
C ALA A 58 14.23 0.08 -0.07
N VAL A 59 13.76 0.11 1.19
CA VAL A 59 12.34 0.33 1.54
C VAL A 59 11.95 1.78 1.24
N ILE A 60 12.82 2.74 1.59
CA ILE A 60 12.60 4.16 1.28
C ILE A 60 12.51 4.37 -0.24
N GLN A 61 13.42 3.78 -1.01
CA GLN A 61 13.41 3.84 -2.48
C GLN A 61 12.15 3.19 -3.06
N THR A 62 11.70 2.08 -2.49
CA THR A 62 10.47 1.40 -2.91
C THR A 62 9.24 2.29 -2.70
N VAL A 63 9.13 2.95 -1.54
CA VAL A 63 8.04 3.87 -1.24
C VAL A 63 7.99 5.02 -2.25
N GLU A 64 9.14 5.64 -2.55
CA GLU A 64 9.21 6.72 -3.54
C GLU A 64 8.84 6.26 -4.95
N GLN A 65 9.27 5.06 -5.34
CA GLN A 65 8.92 4.48 -6.64
C GLN A 65 7.41 4.17 -6.76
N VAL A 66 6.80 3.63 -5.70
CA VAL A 66 5.36 3.38 -5.66
C VAL A 66 4.59 4.70 -5.72
N ALA A 67 5.06 5.72 -5.02
CA ALA A 67 4.44 7.05 -5.03
C ALA A 67 4.46 7.68 -6.43
N LEU A 68 5.59 7.59 -7.14
CA LEU A 68 5.71 8.07 -8.52
C LEU A 68 4.76 7.32 -9.47
N GLN A 69 4.70 5.99 -9.35
CA GLN A 69 3.84 5.17 -10.19
C GLN A 69 2.35 5.48 -9.95
N PHE A 70 1.93 5.60 -8.69
CA PHE A 70 0.55 5.94 -8.34
C PHE A 70 0.14 7.32 -8.85
N ASP A 71 1.01 8.33 -8.68
CA ASP A 71 0.77 9.70 -9.16
C ASP A 71 0.61 9.75 -10.69
N GLY A 72 1.21 8.80 -11.43
CA GLY A 72 1.09 8.67 -12.88
C GLY A 72 -0.12 7.89 -13.37
N LEU A 73 -0.89 7.24 -12.48
CA LEU A 73 -2.05 6.45 -12.87
C LEU A 73 -3.24 7.35 -13.28
N PRO A 74 -4.00 6.99 -14.33
CA PRO A 74 -5.30 7.58 -14.57
C PRO A 74 -6.24 7.40 -13.37
N ALA A 75 -7.14 8.36 -13.14
CA ALA A 75 -8.06 8.33 -11.99
C ALA A 75 -8.89 7.03 -11.89
N GLY A 76 -9.29 6.44 -13.03
CA GLY A 76 -10.00 5.16 -13.07
C GLY A 76 -9.14 3.97 -12.58
N GLU A 77 -7.83 3.99 -12.84
CA GLU A 77 -6.91 2.97 -12.35
C GLU A 77 -6.58 3.14 -10.87
N GLN A 78 -6.43 4.38 -10.39
CA GLN A 78 -6.31 4.68 -8.96
C GLN A 78 -7.55 4.17 -8.20
N GLN A 79 -8.75 4.40 -8.73
CA GLN A 79 -9.98 3.92 -8.11
C GLN A 79 -10.06 2.39 -8.07
N ARG A 80 -9.58 1.74 -9.14
CA ARG A 80 -9.52 0.27 -9.20
C ARG A 80 -8.54 -0.31 -8.18
N LEU A 81 -7.41 0.36 -7.96
CA LEU A 81 -6.44 -0.03 -6.92
C LEU A 81 -7.09 0.04 -5.53
N ARG A 82 -7.77 1.15 -5.20
CA ARG A 82 -8.48 1.31 -3.92
C ARG A 82 -9.51 0.19 -3.69
N GLN A 83 -10.31 -0.12 -4.71
CA GLN A 83 -11.29 -1.21 -4.63
C GLN A 83 -10.64 -2.58 -4.41
N LEU A 84 -9.46 -2.83 -4.99
CA LEU A 84 -8.74 -4.09 -4.80
C LEU A 84 -8.18 -4.21 -3.38
N ILE A 85 -7.65 -3.12 -2.81
CA ILE A 85 -7.22 -3.06 -1.41
C ILE A 85 -8.41 -3.35 -0.48
N LEU A 86 -9.53 -2.65 -0.67
CA LEU A 86 -10.75 -2.85 0.12
C LEU A 86 -11.31 -4.28 0.00
N ARG A 87 -11.37 -4.83 -1.22
CA ARG A 87 -11.84 -6.21 -1.43
C ARG A 87 -10.92 -7.23 -0.76
N HIS A 88 -9.61 -6.97 -0.73
CA HIS A 88 -8.67 -7.84 -0.06
C HIS A 88 -8.84 -7.76 1.47
N HIS A 89 -9.08 -6.57 2.03
CA HIS A 89 -9.37 -6.38 3.44
C HIS A 89 -10.59 -7.18 3.88
N SER A 90 -11.74 -7.01 3.20
CA SER A 90 -12.96 -7.76 3.56
C SER A 90 -12.79 -9.28 3.50
N ARG A 91 -11.92 -9.79 2.62
CA ARG A 91 -11.63 -11.24 2.55
C ARG A 91 -10.74 -11.71 3.71
N TRP A 92 -9.87 -10.85 4.21
CA TRP A 92 -8.98 -11.17 5.32
C TRP A 92 -9.72 -11.07 6.66
N ASP A 93 -10.56 -10.04 6.86
CA ASP A 93 -11.45 -9.92 8.02
C ASP A 93 -12.39 -11.11 8.12
N ASN A 94 -13.01 -11.50 7.01
CA ASN A 94 -13.87 -12.69 6.97
C ASN A 94 -13.12 -13.99 7.30
N ALA A 95 -11.81 -14.08 7.01
CA ALA A 95 -11.01 -15.25 7.35
C ALA A 95 -10.62 -15.27 8.84
N GLN A 96 -10.38 -14.10 9.44
CA GLN A 96 -10.13 -13.95 10.88
C GLN A 96 -11.39 -14.17 11.72
N ALA A 97 -12.57 -13.72 11.26
CA ALA A 97 -13.83 -13.84 11.98
C ALA A 97 -14.39 -15.28 12.08
N ILE A 98 -13.81 -16.24 11.36
CA ILE A 98 -14.22 -17.66 11.33
C ILE A 98 -13.23 -18.56 12.11
N SER A 99 -12.15 -17.99 12.69
CA SER A 99 -11.15 -18.71 13.50
C SER A 99 -11.41 -18.53 14.99
#